data_AF-A0A0K8Q289-F1
#
_entry.id   AF-A0A0K8Q289-F1
#
_cell.length_a   1.000
_cell.length_b   1.000
_cell.length_c   1.000
_cell.angle_alpha   90.00
_cell.angle_beta   90.00
_cell.angle_gamma   90.00
#
_symmetry.space_group_name_H-M   'P 1'
#
loop_
_entity.id
_entity.type
_entity.pdbx_description
1 polymer ?
#
loop_
_entity_poly.entity_id
_entity_poly.type
_entity_poly.pdbx_seq_one_letter_code
_entity_poly.pdbx_strand_id
1 'polypeptide(L)'
;QLLALADAASASGLISYEVDILSLVLRLGDLSVIQRLASAADNCEGRSAEFVAAYSRAIAAKDVSRLVEMSDAAAQEGLDLAAAECAAHALRILETRGDRPRQFEAQKLVKQRTAALNKSGLSAAEVPPDLHKLTRREQEIAALVQASASNREIALQLGLSLRTVEGHLYRMFAKLGISHREDLVTVAYGARQAGGPARA
;
A
#
# COMPACT_ATOMS: atom_id res chain seq x y z
N GLN A 1 -16.64 11.20 -9.08
CA GLN A 1 -15.70 12.16 -9.67
C GLN A 1 -14.81 11.51 -10.72
N LEU A 2 -14.09 10.40 -10.42
CA LEU A 2 -13.24 9.71 -11.41
C LEU A 2 -14.00 9.18 -12.64
N LEU A 3 -15.19 8.58 -12.49
CA LEU A 3 -15.97 8.11 -13.64
C LEU A 3 -16.36 9.24 -14.60
N ALA A 4 -16.74 10.41 -14.07
CA ALA A 4 -17.03 11.58 -14.90
C ALA A 4 -15.79 12.09 -15.65
N LEU A 5 -14.59 11.95 -15.08
CA LEU A 5 -13.34 12.25 -15.78
C LEU A 5 -13.04 11.23 -16.87
N ALA A 6 -13.33 9.94 -16.65
CA ALA A 6 -13.22 8.92 -17.68
C ALA A 6 -14.20 9.20 -18.84
N ASP A 7 -15.43 9.62 -18.55
CA ASP A 7 -16.40 10.03 -19.57
C ASP A 7 -15.91 11.22 -20.40
N ALA A 8 -15.34 12.23 -19.74
CA ALA A 8 -14.78 13.40 -20.42
C ALA A 8 -13.56 13.03 -21.29
N ALA A 9 -12.69 12.14 -20.82
CA ALA A 9 -11.56 11.63 -21.59
C ALA A 9 -12.03 10.87 -22.83
N SER A 10 -13.01 9.98 -22.66
CA SER A 10 -13.61 9.20 -23.76
C SER A 10 -14.23 10.11 -24.83
N ALA A 11 -15.05 11.08 -24.41
CA ALA A 11 -15.69 12.03 -25.31
C ALA A 11 -14.69 12.92 -26.08
N SER A 12 -13.50 13.12 -25.50
CA SER A 12 -12.41 13.90 -26.11
C SER A 12 -11.44 13.05 -26.95
N GLY A 13 -11.69 11.73 -27.08
CA GLY A 13 -10.80 10.80 -27.80
C GLY A 13 -9.47 10.53 -27.09
N LEU A 14 -9.35 10.85 -25.80
CA LEU A 14 -8.15 10.70 -24.99
C LEU A 14 -8.08 9.28 -24.37
N ILE A 15 -7.96 8.27 -25.24
CA ILE A 15 -8.13 6.84 -24.86
C ILE A 15 -7.13 6.41 -23.77
N SER A 16 -5.86 6.81 -23.85
CA SER A 16 -4.86 6.45 -22.82
C SER A 16 -5.23 6.98 -21.43
N TYR A 17 -5.77 8.20 -21.36
CA TYR A 17 -6.23 8.80 -20.11
C TYR A 17 -7.49 8.11 -19.58
N GLU A 18 -8.41 7.71 -20.46
CA GLU A 18 -9.56 6.90 -20.07
C GLU A 18 -9.09 5.57 -19.42
N VAL A 19 -8.13 4.88 -20.03
CA VAL A 19 -7.54 3.63 -19.50
C VAL A 19 -6.91 3.85 -18.13
N ASP A 20 -6.12 4.91 -17.94
CA ASP A 20 -5.47 5.22 -16.66
C ASP A 20 -6.48 5.52 -15.55
N ILE A 21 -7.50 6.33 -15.86
CA ILE A 21 -8.55 6.71 -14.90
C ILE A 21 -9.38 5.48 -14.50
N LEU A 22 -9.80 4.67 -15.48
CA LEU A 22 -10.55 3.44 -15.22
C LEU A 22 -9.71 2.41 -14.44
N SER A 23 -8.40 2.35 -14.69
CA SER A 23 -7.47 1.53 -13.90
C SER A 23 -7.42 1.99 -12.44
N LEU A 24 -7.42 3.31 -12.18
CA LEU A 24 -7.51 3.84 -10.81
C LEU A 24 -8.84 3.49 -10.15
N VAL A 25 -9.95 3.59 -10.86
CA VAL A 25 -11.28 3.20 -10.35
C VAL A 25 -11.30 1.71 -9.97
N LEU A 26 -10.73 0.85 -10.81
CA LEU A 26 -10.59 -0.58 -10.52
C LEU A 26 -9.72 -0.83 -9.27
N ARG A 27 -8.59 -0.13 -9.11
CA ARG A 27 -7.73 -0.22 -7.92
C ARG A 27 -8.44 0.19 -6.63
N LEU A 28 -9.34 1.17 -6.71
CA LEU A 28 -10.19 1.59 -5.58
C LEU A 28 -11.30 0.58 -5.25
N GLY A 29 -11.41 -0.50 -6.04
CA GLY A 29 -12.28 -1.65 -5.75
C GLY A 29 -13.59 -1.66 -6.51
N ASP A 30 -13.85 -0.69 -7.38
CA ASP A 30 -15.05 -0.68 -8.22
C ASP A 30 -14.85 -1.60 -9.43
N LEU A 31 -15.45 -2.79 -9.36
CA LEU A 31 -15.36 -3.81 -10.42
C LEU A 31 -16.31 -3.53 -11.58
N SER A 32 -17.20 -2.54 -11.50
CA SER A 32 -18.17 -2.23 -12.57
C SER A 32 -17.49 -1.75 -13.85
N VAL A 33 -16.28 -1.20 -13.73
CA VAL A 33 -15.52 -0.65 -14.86
C VAL A 33 -14.79 -1.69 -15.70
N ILE A 34 -14.68 -2.94 -15.26
CA ILE A 34 -13.79 -3.95 -15.87
C ILE A 34 -14.05 -4.14 -17.37
N GLN A 35 -15.32 -4.23 -17.78
CA GLN A 35 -15.68 -4.43 -19.19
C GLN A 35 -15.31 -3.20 -20.04
N ARG A 36 -15.59 -2.00 -19.52
CA ARG A 36 -15.24 -0.74 -20.18
C ARG A 36 -13.73 -0.57 -20.28
N LEU A 37 -13.00 -0.89 -19.21
CA LEU A 37 -11.55 -0.81 -19.15
C LEU A 37 -10.90 -1.75 -20.18
N ALA A 38 -11.38 -2.99 -20.30
CA ALA A 38 -10.90 -3.92 -21.32
C ALA A 38 -11.09 -3.38 -22.74
N SER A 39 -12.30 -2.86 -23.05
CA SER A 39 -12.61 -2.28 -24.36
C SER A 39 -11.78 -1.02 -24.67
N ALA A 40 -11.62 -0.11 -23.70
CA ALA A 40 -10.81 1.08 -23.87
C ALA A 40 -9.32 0.71 -24.11
N ALA A 41 -8.82 -0.28 -23.37
CA ALA A 41 -7.45 -0.75 -23.52
C ALA A 41 -7.19 -1.45 -24.87
N ASP A 42 -8.17 -2.17 -25.43
CA ASP A 42 -8.07 -2.76 -26.78
C ASP A 42 -7.93 -1.71 -27.89
N ASN A 43 -8.41 -0.49 -27.66
CA ASN A 43 -8.29 0.64 -28.58
C ASN A 43 -7.06 1.51 -28.31
N CYS A 44 -6.16 1.08 -27.42
CA CYS A 44 -4.94 1.79 -27.08
C CYS A 44 -3.72 0.94 -27.45
N GLU A 45 -2.75 1.55 -28.14
CA GLU A 45 -1.51 0.84 -28.48
C GLU A 45 -0.55 0.76 -27.28
N GLY A 46 0.22 -0.33 -27.23
CA GLY A 46 1.36 -0.49 -26.34
C GLY A 46 1.21 -1.56 -25.27
N ARG A 47 2.35 -2.03 -24.76
CA ARG A 47 2.45 -3.14 -23.79
C ARG A 47 1.63 -2.92 -22.52
N SER A 48 1.53 -1.67 -22.05
CA SER A 48 0.71 -1.35 -20.87
C SER A 48 -0.78 -1.54 -21.13
N ALA A 49 -1.27 -1.16 -22.31
CA ALA A 49 -2.66 -1.35 -22.70
C ALA A 49 -2.99 -2.84 -22.89
N GLU A 50 -2.09 -3.59 -23.54
CA GLU A 50 -2.20 -5.05 -23.68
C GLU A 50 -2.31 -5.75 -22.32
N PHE A 51 -1.46 -5.37 -21.36
CA PHE A 51 -1.51 -5.88 -19.99
C PHE A 51 -2.85 -5.57 -19.32
N VAL A 52 -3.31 -4.31 -19.38
CA VAL A 52 -4.56 -3.88 -18.75
C VAL A 52 -5.78 -4.57 -19.36
N ALA A 53 -5.81 -4.77 -20.67
CA ALA A 53 -6.85 -5.52 -21.35
C ALA A 53 -6.88 -6.99 -20.89
N ALA A 54 -5.73 -7.65 -20.87
CA ALA A 54 -5.61 -9.03 -20.39
C ALA A 54 -6.00 -9.17 -18.90
N TYR A 55 -5.56 -8.24 -18.07
CA TYR A 55 -5.83 -8.20 -16.63
C TYR A 55 -7.33 -8.05 -16.37
N SER A 56 -7.98 -7.10 -17.04
CA SER A 56 -9.41 -6.85 -16.95
C SER A 56 -10.23 -8.09 -17.34
N ARG A 57 -9.86 -8.76 -18.44
CA ARG A 57 -10.52 -10.00 -18.86
C ARG A 57 -10.33 -11.13 -17.86
N ALA A 58 -9.15 -11.29 -17.28
CA ALA A 58 -8.89 -12.30 -16.26
C ALA A 58 -9.75 -12.09 -15.01
N ILE A 59 -9.93 -10.84 -14.55
CA ILE A 59 -10.83 -10.52 -13.44
C ILE A 59 -12.29 -10.83 -13.83
N ALA A 60 -12.74 -10.41 -15.02
CA ALA A 60 -14.10 -10.67 -15.50
C ALA A 60 -14.43 -12.17 -15.57
N ALA A 61 -13.50 -12.98 -16.08
CA ALA A 61 -13.61 -14.43 -16.15
C ALA A 61 -13.43 -15.13 -14.79
N LYS A 62 -13.04 -14.39 -13.75
CA LYS A 62 -12.61 -14.91 -12.45
C LYS A 62 -11.52 -16.00 -12.61
N ASP A 63 -10.60 -15.79 -13.53
CA ASP A 63 -9.52 -16.71 -13.86
C ASP A 63 -8.33 -16.50 -12.92
N VAL A 64 -8.34 -17.25 -11.81
CA VAL A 64 -7.31 -17.17 -10.78
C VAL A 64 -5.94 -17.59 -11.32
N SER A 65 -5.89 -18.65 -12.14
CA SER A 65 -4.62 -19.15 -12.69
C SER A 65 -3.97 -18.09 -13.57
N ARG A 66 -4.76 -17.45 -14.44
CA ARG A 66 -4.26 -16.38 -15.29
C ARG A 66 -3.77 -15.17 -14.50
N LEU A 67 -4.47 -14.78 -13.43
CA LEU A 67 -4.04 -13.69 -12.55
C LEU A 67 -2.72 -14.00 -11.83
N VAL A 68 -2.50 -15.25 -11.42
CA VAL A 68 -1.21 -15.66 -10.82
C VAL A 68 -0.08 -15.62 -11.86
N GLU A 69 -0.30 -16.14 -13.08
CA GLU A 69 0.68 -16.05 -14.17
C GLU A 69 1.06 -14.60 -14.49
N MET A 70 0.06 -13.70 -14.56
CA MET A 70 0.30 -12.28 -14.80
C MET A 70 1.06 -11.62 -13.64
N SER A 71 0.78 -12.02 -12.39
CA SER A 71 1.55 -11.56 -11.23
C SER A 71 3.02 -11.94 -11.33
N ASP A 72 3.30 -13.19 -11.72
CA ASP A 72 4.65 -13.70 -11.86
C ASP A 72 5.41 -13.04 -13.01
N ALA A 73 4.77 -12.88 -14.17
CA ALA A 73 5.35 -12.19 -15.33
C ALA A 73 5.67 -10.72 -15.00
N ALA A 74 4.72 -9.99 -14.41
CA ALA A 74 4.93 -8.59 -14.01
C ALA A 74 6.12 -8.45 -13.03
N ALA A 75 6.26 -9.37 -12.09
CA ALA A 75 7.38 -9.34 -11.15
C ALA A 75 8.74 -9.64 -11.80
N GLN A 76 8.79 -10.51 -12.81
CA GLN A 76 10.02 -10.77 -13.56
C GLN A 76 10.48 -9.54 -14.35
N GLU A 77 9.54 -8.68 -14.75
CA GLU A 77 9.80 -7.42 -15.44
C GLU A 77 10.01 -6.23 -14.47
N GLY A 78 9.95 -6.45 -13.16
CA GLY A 78 10.11 -5.38 -12.15
C GLY A 78 8.88 -4.48 -11.99
N LEU A 79 7.72 -4.88 -12.52
CA LEU A 79 6.45 -4.17 -12.40
C LEU A 79 5.73 -4.54 -11.10
N ASP A 80 6.33 -4.16 -9.96
CA ASP A 80 5.90 -4.62 -8.63
C ASP A 80 4.43 -4.29 -8.29
N LEU A 81 3.94 -3.13 -8.69
CA LEU A 81 2.55 -2.73 -8.43
C LEU A 81 1.57 -3.64 -9.20
N ALA A 82 1.82 -3.85 -10.49
CA ALA A 82 0.99 -4.74 -11.32
C ALA A 82 1.04 -6.19 -10.80
N ALA A 83 2.21 -6.64 -10.34
CA ALA A 83 2.36 -7.94 -9.73
C ALA A 83 1.53 -8.10 -8.44
N ALA A 84 1.54 -7.09 -7.57
CA ALA A 84 0.76 -7.06 -6.33
C ALA A 84 -0.75 -7.00 -6.59
N GLU A 85 -1.19 -6.17 -7.55
CA GLU A 85 -2.59 -6.05 -7.95
C GLU A 85 -3.16 -7.39 -8.44
N CYS A 86 -2.42 -8.07 -9.33
CA CYS A 86 -2.81 -9.38 -9.85
C CYS A 86 -2.98 -10.42 -8.74
N ALA A 87 -2.00 -10.51 -7.82
CA ALA A 87 -2.07 -11.43 -6.68
C ALA A 87 -3.26 -11.11 -5.75
N ALA A 88 -3.51 -9.83 -5.48
CA ALA A 88 -4.59 -9.39 -4.61
C ALA A 88 -5.98 -9.72 -5.19
N HIS A 89 -6.18 -9.54 -6.50
CA HIS A 89 -7.42 -9.92 -7.16
C HIS A 89 -7.62 -11.44 -7.22
N ALA A 90 -6.55 -12.22 -7.43
CA ALA A 90 -6.59 -13.67 -7.37
C ALA A 90 -7.07 -14.16 -5.99
N LEU A 91 -6.50 -13.61 -4.91
CA LEU A 91 -6.91 -13.93 -3.55
C LEU A 91 -8.39 -13.58 -3.30
N ARG A 92 -8.82 -12.37 -3.69
CA ARG A 92 -10.22 -11.94 -3.50
C ARG A 92 -11.22 -12.87 -4.18
N ILE A 93 -10.91 -13.35 -5.39
CA ILE A 93 -11.74 -14.34 -6.08
C ILE A 93 -11.77 -15.67 -5.32
N LEU A 94 -10.63 -16.15 -4.81
CA LEU A 94 -10.56 -17.38 -4.03
C LEU A 94 -11.30 -17.30 -2.69
N GLU A 95 -11.28 -16.14 -2.03
CA GLU A 95 -12.05 -15.86 -0.82
C GLU A 95 -13.54 -16.02 -1.06
N THR A 96 -14.05 -15.50 -2.19
CA THR A 96 -15.47 -15.67 -2.56
C THR A 96 -15.87 -17.12 -2.87
N ARG A 97 -14.90 -17.98 -3.23
CA ARG A 97 -15.13 -19.40 -3.57
C ARG A 97 -14.98 -20.36 -2.38
N GLY A 98 -14.31 -19.95 -1.30
CA GLY A 98 -14.09 -20.79 -0.11
C GLY A 98 -13.01 -21.88 -0.25
N ASP A 99 -12.17 -21.85 -1.28
CA ASP A 99 -11.08 -22.83 -1.50
C ASP A 99 -9.88 -22.56 -0.58
N ARG A 100 -9.92 -23.09 0.65
CA ARG A 100 -8.94 -22.81 1.71
C ARG A 100 -7.48 -23.11 1.32
N PRO A 101 -7.14 -24.26 0.70
CA PRO A 101 -5.76 -24.53 0.27
C PRO A 101 -5.24 -23.49 -0.72
N ARG A 102 -6.02 -23.14 -1.74
CA ARG A 102 -5.59 -22.15 -2.74
C ARG A 102 -5.55 -20.73 -2.16
N GLN A 103 -6.43 -20.39 -1.21
CA GLN A 103 -6.38 -19.12 -0.49
C GLN A 103 -5.06 -18.94 0.25
N PHE A 104 -4.56 -19.98 0.92
CA PHE A 104 -3.29 -19.90 1.65
C PHE A 104 -2.11 -19.58 0.73
N GLU A 105 -2.01 -20.25 -0.42
CA GLU A 105 -0.98 -19.97 -1.41
C GLU A 105 -1.11 -18.55 -1.99
N ALA A 106 -2.33 -18.10 -2.29
CA ALA A 106 -2.57 -16.74 -2.78
C ALA A 106 -2.24 -15.67 -1.72
N GLN A 107 -2.53 -15.91 -0.44
CA GLN A 107 -2.14 -15.01 0.67
C GLN A 107 -0.62 -14.89 0.79
N LYS A 108 0.09 -16.02 0.69
CA LYS A 108 1.56 -16.03 0.69
C LYS A 108 2.12 -15.23 -0.49
N LEU A 109 1.54 -15.40 -1.68
CA LEU A 109 1.91 -14.65 -2.87
C LEU A 109 1.68 -13.14 -2.68
N VAL A 110 0.50 -12.73 -2.20
CA VAL A 110 0.20 -11.31 -1.91
C VAL A 110 1.24 -10.74 -0.95
N LYS A 111 1.53 -11.43 0.16
CA LYS A 111 2.54 -10.99 1.13
C LYS A 111 3.92 -10.80 0.48
N GLN A 112 4.33 -11.73 -0.39
CA GLN A 112 5.58 -11.63 -1.14
C GLN A 112 5.59 -10.42 -2.09
N ARG A 113 4.50 -10.19 -2.84
CA ARG A 113 4.41 -9.07 -3.78
C ARG A 113 4.35 -7.72 -3.08
N THR A 114 3.60 -7.59 -1.99
CA THR A 114 3.57 -6.35 -1.18
C THR A 114 4.95 -6.05 -0.59
N ALA A 115 5.69 -7.06 -0.13
CA ALA A 115 7.04 -6.86 0.38
C ALA A 115 8.01 -6.38 -0.71
N ALA A 116 7.87 -6.86 -1.95
CA ALA A 116 8.65 -6.37 -3.09
C ALA A 116 8.29 -4.92 -3.45
N LEU A 117 6.99 -4.61 -3.52
CA LEU A 117 6.48 -3.26 -3.78
C LEU A 117 6.96 -2.23 -2.73
N ASN A 118 7.01 -2.61 -1.46
CA ASN A 118 7.55 -1.76 -0.41
C ASN A 118 9.05 -1.49 -0.60
N LYS A 119 9.83 -2.48 -1.05
CA LYS A 119 11.27 -2.32 -1.31
C LYS A 119 11.56 -1.43 -2.51
N SER A 120 10.68 -1.39 -3.52
CA SER A 120 10.85 -0.50 -4.68
C SER A 120 10.40 0.94 -4.44
N GLY A 121 9.90 1.28 -3.24
CA GLY A 121 9.46 2.63 -2.90
C GLY A 121 8.19 3.09 -3.65
N LEU A 122 7.52 2.18 -4.34
CA LEU A 122 6.27 2.41 -5.09
C LEU A 122 5.01 2.08 -4.27
N SER A 123 5.18 1.59 -3.04
CA SER A 123 4.08 1.53 -2.08
C SER A 123 3.61 2.95 -1.76
N ALA A 124 2.29 3.16 -1.72
CA ALA A 124 1.69 4.46 -1.39
C ALA A 124 2.44 5.05 -0.20
N ALA A 125 3.12 6.18 -0.42
CA ALA A 125 4.07 6.78 0.50
C ALA A 125 3.63 6.50 1.94
N GLU A 126 4.38 5.65 2.65
CA GLU A 126 4.15 5.47 4.08
C GLU A 126 4.12 6.88 4.65
N VAL A 127 2.95 7.32 5.11
CA VAL A 127 2.85 8.57 5.85
C VAL A 127 3.88 8.41 6.97
N PRO A 128 4.96 9.22 6.99
CA PRO A 128 6.03 9.01 7.94
C PRO A 128 5.41 8.88 9.32
N PRO A 129 5.80 7.88 10.12
CA PRO A 129 5.19 7.65 11.42
C PRO A 129 5.18 8.95 12.21
N ASP A 130 3.98 9.42 12.55
CA ASP A 130 3.85 10.74 13.14
C ASP A 130 4.07 10.67 14.66
N LEU A 131 5.23 11.14 15.12
CA LEU A 131 5.55 11.23 16.55
C LEU A 131 4.57 12.12 17.34
N HIS A 132 3.75 12.96 16.70
CA HIS A 132 2.67 13.69 17.37
C HIS A 132 1.55 12.77 17.87
N LYS A 133 1.46 11.52 17.37
CA LYS A 133 0.52 10.50 17.90
C LYS A 133 0.96 9.91 19.24
N LEU A 134 2.21 10.14 19.65
CA LEU A 134 2.73 9.71 20.93
C LEU A 134 2.33 10.68 22.04
N THR A 135 2.11 10.15 23.24
CA THR A 135 1.99 10.96 24.45
C THR A 135 3.31 11.68 24.75
N ARG A 136 3.27 12.77 25.53
CA ARG A 136 4.47 13.51 25.94
C ARG A 136 5.57 12.59 26.51
N ARG A 137 5.19 11.60 27.33
CA ARG A 137 6.14 10.66 27.91
C ARG A 137 6.74 9.69 26.89
N GLU A 138 5.94 9.25 25.92
CA GLU A 138 6.41 8.42 24.82
C GLU A 138 7.32 9.22 23.86
N GLN A 139 7.07 10.52 23.68
CA GLN A 139 7.96 11.42 22.93
C GLN A 139 9.32 11.60 23.63
N GLU A 140 9.35 11.75 24.95
CA GLU A 140 10.60 11.78 25.72
C GLU A 140 11.42 10.50 25.55
N ILE A 141 10.75 9.33 25.60
CA ILE A 141 11.40 8.04 25.35
C ILE A 141 11.89 7.95 23.90
N ALA A 142 11.10 8.37 22.92
CA ALA A 142 11.48 8.37 21.51
C ALA A 142 12.72 9.23 21.24
N ALA A 143 12.79 10.42 21.84
CA ALA A 143 13.95 11.32 21.71
C ALA A 143 15.25 10.68 22.23
N LEU A 144 15.18 9.95 23.34
CA LEU A 144 16.34 9.23 23.87
C LEU A 144 16.76 8.05 23.01
N VAL A 145 15.80 7.33 22.41
CA VAL A 145 16.09 6.26 21.44
C VAL A 145 16.76 6.83 20.20
N GLN A 146 16.29 7.97 19.69
CA GLN A 146 16.90 8.68 18.55
C GLN A 146 18.31 9.18 18.87
N ALA A 147 18.58 9.53 20.13
CA ALA A 147 19.92 9.80 20.64
C ALA A 147 20.76 8.53 20.90
N SER A 148 20.31 7.36 20.42
CA SER A 148 20.97 6.06 20.57
C SER A 148 21.15 5.57 22.01
N ALA A 149 20.40 6.10 22.98
CA ALA A 149 20.43 5.59 24.35
C ALA A 149 19.85 4.16 24.38
N SER A 150 20.38 3.30 25.24
CA SER A 150 19.86 1.96 25.52
C SER A 150 18.65 2.00 26.45
N ASN A 151 17.86 0.91 26.51
CA ASN A 151 16.73 0.82 27.43
C ASN A 151 17.14 1.02 28.91
N ARG A 152 18.36 0.61 29.27
CA ARG A 152 18.91 0.80 30.62
C ARG A 152 19.22 2.27 30.88
N GLU A 153 19.82 2.97 29.92
CA GLU A 153 20.10 4.40 30.04
C GLU A 153 18.81 5.23 30.08
N ILE A 154 17.81 4.88 29.26
CA ILE A 154 16.48 5.50 29.30
C ILE A 154 15.82 5.29 30.66
N ALA A 155 15.86 4.06 31.18
CA ALA A 155 15.32 3.73 32.51
C ALA A 155 15.97 4.59 33.61
N LEU A 156 17.30 4.72 33.58
CA LEU A 156 18.05 5.55 34.52
C LEU A 156 17.71 7.04 34.40
N GLN A 157 17.74 7.60 33.19
CA GLN A 157 17.49 9.02 32.96
C GLN A 157 16.07 9.44 33.30
N LEU A 158 15.10 8.55 33.08
CA LEU A 158 13.68 8.84 33.29
C LEU A 158 13.15 8.34 34.64
N GLY A 159 13.97 7.70 35.47
CA GLY A 159 13.57 7.13 36.76
C GLY A 159 12.55 5.99 36.63
N LEU A 160 12.65 5.17 35.58
CA LEU A 160 11.73 4.08 35.27
C LEU A 160 12.40 2.72 35.43
N SER A 161 11.61 1.66 35.56
CA SER A 161 12.14 0.30 35.46
C SER A 161 12.41 -0.08 33.99
N LEU A 162 13.33 -1.01 33.74
CA LEU A 162 13.59 -1.54 32.39
C LEU A 162 12.31 -2.10 31.74
N ARG A 163 11.52 -2.85 32.50
CA ARG A 163 10.23 -3.40 32.07
C ARG A 163 9.23 -2.33 31.68
N THR A 164 9.24 -1.19 32.37
CA THR A 164 8.37 -0.04 32.03
C THR A 164 8.78 0.58 30.69
N VAL A 165 10.08 0.74 30.45
CA VAL A 165 10.61 1.25 29.18
C VAL A 165 10.25 0.31 28.03
N GLU A 166 10.44 -1.00 28.19
CA GLU A 166 10.05 -2.01 27.20
C GLU A 166 8.54 -1.96 26.89
N GLY A 167 7.71 -1.81 27.92
CA GLY A 167 6.26 -1.67 27.76
C GLY A 167 5.85 -0.39 27.01
N HIS A 168 6.55 0.73 27.24
CA HIS A 168 6.34 1.95 26.47
C HIS A 168 6.73 1.75 25.00
N LEU A 169 7.92 1.20 24.73
CA LEU A 169 8.39 0.94 23.37
C LEU A 169 7.43 0.03 22.60
N TYR A 170 6.95 -1.04 23.22
CA TYR A 170 5.96 -1.93 22.61
C TYR A 170 4.69 -1.17 22.18
N ARG A 171 4.15 -0.31 23.06
CA ARG A 171 2.97 0.50 22.75
C ARG A 171 3.25 1.54 21.67
N MET A 172 4.44 2.14 21.68
CA MET A 172 4.87 3.10 20.67
C MET A 172 4.98 2.44 19.30
N PHE A 173 5.58 1.25 19.21
CA PHE A 173 5.69 0.49 17.96
C PHE A 173 4.31 0.19 17.38
N ALA A 174 3.38 -0.26 18.21
CA ALA A 174 2.00 -0.47 17.81
C ALA A 174 1.30 0.83 17.35
N LYS A 175 1.55 1.97 18.03
CA LYS A 175 0.98 3.28 17.65
C LYS A 175 1.54 3.83 16.33
N LEU A 176 2.82 3.54 16.06
CA LEU A 176 3.55 4.06 14.90
C LEU A 176 3.55 3.10 13.70
N GLY A 177 3.09 1.86 13.88
CA GLY A 177 3.07 0.85 12.82
C GLY A 177 4.45 0.30 12.46
N ILE A 178 5.44 0.44 13.36
CA ILE A 178 6.81 -0.05 13.16
C ILE A 178 7.05 -1.34 13.93
N SER A 179 8.06 -2.11 13.51
CA SER A 179 8.33 -3.44 14.10
C SER A 179 9.59 -3.47 14.96
N HIS A 180 10.53 -2.56 14.70
CA HIS A 180 11.84 -2.57 15.32
C HIS A 180 12.19 -1.21 15.95
N ARG A 181 13.06 -1.27 16.97
CA ARG A 181 13.62 -0.07 17.61
C ARG A 181 14.34 0.82 16.61
N GLU A 182 15.07 0.19 15.69
CA GLU A 182 15.86 0.86 14.66
C GLU A 182 14.97 1.75 13.77
N ASP A 183 13.76 1.28 13.46
CA ASP A 183 12.76 2.05 12.73
C ASP A 183 12.42 3.36 13.46
N LEU A 184 12.44 3.37 14.81
CA LEU A 184 12.15 4.55 15.63
C LEU A 184 13.23 5.65 15.48
N VAL A 185 14.48 5.27 15.17
CA VAL A 185 15.60 6.20 14.98
C VAL A 185 15.40 7.05 13.73
N THR A 186 14.79 6.46 12.70
CA THR A 186 14.55 7.11 11.40
C THR A 186 13.24 7.90 11.33
N VAL A 187 12.42 7.88 12.38
CA VAL A 187 11.14 8.60 12.41
C VAL A 187 11.34 10.09 12.65
N ALA A 188 10.94 10.92 11.68
CA ALA A 188 10.95 12.37 11.85
C ALA A 188 9.68 12.86 12.58
N TYR A 189 9.79 13.96 13.33
CA TYR A 189 8.61 14.74 13.69
C TYR A 189 7.99 15.25 12.39
N GLY A 190 6.80 14.75 12.03
CA GLY A 190 6.05 15.29 10.91
C GLY A 190 5.96 16.80 11.06
N ALA A 191 6.22 17.54 9.97
CA ALA A 191 6.02 18.98 9.96
C ALA A 191 4.58 19.22 10.46
N ARG A 192 4.42 19.96 11.57
CA ARG A 192 3.10 20.43 11.98
C ARG A 192 2.49 21.04 10.72
N GLN A 193 1.31 20.60 10.32
CA GLN A 193 0.54 21.34 9.34
C GLN A 193 0.37 22.75 9.91
N ALA A 194 1.21 23.69 9.44
CA ALA A 194 1.08 25.10 9.67
C ALA A 194 -0.12 25.55 8.83
N GLY A 195 -1.31 25.28 9.36
CA GLY A 195 -2.59 25.48 8.69
C GLY A 195 -3.59 26.12 9.64
N GLY A 196 -3.24 27.29 10.15
CA GLY A 196 -4.21 28.17 10.79
C GLY A 196 -3.72 29.61 10.78
N PRO A 197 -4.19 30.46 9.86
CA PRO A 197 -4.31 31.86 10.19
C PRO A 197 -5.55 32.05 11.07
N ALA A 198 -5.29 32.63 12.22
CA ALA A 198 -6.27 33.25 13.08
C ALA A 198 -7.10 34.29 12.30
N ARG A 199 -8.34 34.45 12.76
CA ARG A 199 -9.28 35.51 12.43
C ARG A 199 -8.61 36.87 12.18
N ALA A 200 -9.07 37.55 11.14
CA ALA A 200 -9.47 38.94 11.19
C ALA A 200 -10.79 39.07 10.41
#